data_AF-A0A1I7W3P3-F1
#
_entry.id   AF-A0A1I7W3P3-F1
#
_cell.length_a   1.000
_cell.length_b   1.000
_cell.length_c   1.000
_cell.angle_alpha   90.00
_cell.angle_beta   90.00
_cell.angle_gamma   90.00
#
_symmetry.space_group_name_H-M   'P 1'
#
loop_
_entity.id
_entity.type
_entity.pdbx_description
1 polymer ?
#
loop_
_entity_poly.entity_id
_entity_poly.type
_entity_poly.pdbx_seq_one_letter_code
_entity_poly.pdbx_strand_id
1 'polypeptide(L)'
;MCKPDEKPLPDPAVVGAMEALKAAYEKKVVPSEMRYLYSEFDTPPLRDQEFMGKPTILLLGQYSVGKTSMISYLLNGNYPGADIGPEPTTDIFAHVDYSEKAQTISGITLASDPNYQFQSLSIFGDVFLNKLKATRFSAPLLKHISIIDTPGILTGDKQ
;
A
#
# COMPACT_ATOMS: atom_id res chain seq x y z
N MET A 1 15.88 -10.60 -40.43
CA MET A 1 14.98 -11.22 -39.43
C MET A 1 13.68 -10.46 -39.44
N CYS A 2 12.57 -11.09 -39.85
CA CYS A 2 11.24 -10.47 -39.72
C CYS A 2 10.96 -10.26 -38.23
N LYS A 3 10.57 -9.04 -37.83
CA LYS A 3 10.04 -8.83 -36.48
C LYS A 3 8.78 -9.70 -36.36
N PRO A 4 8.62 -10.50 -35.30
CA PRO A 4 7.38 -11.23 -35.09
C PRO A 4 6.22 -10.24 -35.06
N ASP A 5 5.06 -10.62 -35.63
CA ASP A 5 3.85 -9.80 -35.61
C ASP A 5 3.50 -9.49 -34.15
N GLU A 6 3.79 -8.26 -33.75
CA GLU A 6 3.60 -7.82 -32.38
C GLU A 6 2.11 -7.52 -32.21
N LYS A 7 1.39 -8.37 -31.47
CA LYS A 7 -0.03 -8.10 -31.14
C LYS A 7 -0.15 -6.68 -30.58
N PRO A 8 -1.03 -5.81 -31.12
CA PRO A 8 -1.15 -4.45 -30.63
C PRO A 8 -1.54 -4.44 -29.14
N LEU A 9 -1.15 -3.38 -28.43
CA LEU A 9 -1.62 -3.15 -27.07
C LEU A 9 -3.15 -2.96 -27.09
N PRO A 10 -3.86 -3.41 -26.05
CA PRO A 10 -5.31 -3.21 -25.99
C PRO A 10 -5.64 -1.71 -25.88
N ASP A 11 -6.73 -1.31 -26.52
CA ASP A 11 -7.21 0.08 -26.50
C ASP A 11 -7.81 0.42 -25.11
N PRO A 12 -7.29 1.45 -24.41
CA PRO A 12 -7.84 1.90 -23.13
C PRO A 12 -9.34 2.21 -23.16
N ALA A 13 -9.88 2.66 -24.29
CA ALA A 13 -11.31 2.95 -24.45
C ALA A 13 -12.18 1.69 -24.50
N VAL A 14 -11.60 0.53 -24.80
CA VAL A 14 -12.31 -0.76 -24.90
C VAL A 14 -12.18 -1.57 -23.62
N VAL A 15 -10.96 -1.70 -23.08
CA VAL A 15 -10.70 -2.57 -21.93
C VAL A 15 -10.67 -1.85 -20.59
N GLY A 16 -10.60 -0.51 -20.59
CA GLY A 16 -10.36 0.29 -19.40
C GLY A 16 -8.91 0.75 -19.27
N ALA A 17 -8.71 1.90 -18.62
CA ALA A 17 -7.39 2.51 -18.49
C ALA A 17 -6.42 1.64 -17.67
N MET A 18 -6.92 0.97 -16.62
CA MET A 18 -6.10 0.15 -15.74
C MET A 18 -5.64 -1.14 -16.41
N GLU A 19 -6.54 -1.84 -17.10
CA GLU A 19 -6.22 -3.05 -17.87
C GLU A 19 -5.24 -2.74 -19.01
N ALA A 20 -5.45 -1.63 -19.73
CA ALA A 20 -4.53 -1.22 -20.79
C ALA A 20 -3.15 -0.82 -20.25
N LEU A 21 -3.10 -0.12 -19.10
CA LEU A 21 -1.84 0.24 -18.45
C LEU A 21 -1.08 -1.01 -17.99
N LYS A 22 -1.76 -1.96 -17.35
CA LYS A 22 -1.17 -3.24 -16.94
C LYS A 22 -0.57 -3.98 -18.15
N ALA A 23 -1.35 -4.13 -19.23
CA ALA A 23 -0.88 -4.79 -20.45
C ALA A 23 0.33 -4.08 -21.08
N ALA A 24 0.35 -2.74 -21.04
CA ALA A 24 1.49 -1.95 -21.51
C ALA A 24 2.73 -2.17 -20.64
N TYR A 25 2.58 -2.17 -19.31
CA TYR A 25 3.65 -2.44 -18.35
C TYR A 25 4.27 -3.83 -18.57
N GLU A 26 3.45 -4.88 -18.59
CA GLU A 26 3.90 -6.27 -18.78
C GLU A 26 4.63 -6.45 -20.12
N LYS A 27 4.15 -5.80 -21.17
CA LYS A 27 4.71 -5.98 -22.51
C LYS A 27 5.97 -5.13 -22.76
N LYS A 28 6.04 -3.93 -22.20
CA LYS A 28 7.07 -2.93 -22.55
C LYS A 28 8.08 -2.67 -21.44
N VAL A 29 7.71 -2.80 -20.18
CA VAL A 29 8.55 -2.45 -19.03
C VAL A 29 9.19 -3.70 -18.41
N VAL A 30 8.38 -4.71 -18.08
CA VAL A 30 8.85 -5.95 -17.42
C VAL A 30 10.02 -6.62 -18.16
N PRO A 31 10.05 -6.73 -19.51
CA PRO A 31 11.20 -7.33 -20.20
C PRO A 31 12.51 -6.57 -19.95
N SER A 32 12.43 -5.26 -19.75
CA SER A 32 13.60 -4.41 -19.45
C SER A 32 14.02 -4.57 -18.00
N GLU A 33 13.08 -4.55 -17.04
CA GLU A 33 13.36 -4.79 -15.62
C GLU A 33 14.06 -6.15 -15.42
N MET A 34 13.55 -7.21 -16.07
CA MET A 34 14.14 -8.55 -15.98
C MET A 34 15.51 -8.63 -16.66
N ARG A 35 15.69 -7.97 -17.81
CA ARG A 35 16.98 -7.96 -18.54
C ARG A 35 18.10 -7.31 -17.73
N TYR A 36 17.78 -6.30 -16.95
CA TYR A 36 18.75 -5.53 -16.17
C TYR A 36 18.73 -5.87 -14.68
N LEU A 37 17.99 -6.91 -14.27
CA LEU A 37 17.87 -7.35 -12.87
C LEU A 37 17.47 -6.19 -11.94
N TYR A 38 16.51 -5.36 -12.36
CA TYR A 38 16.11 -4.14 -11.64
C TYR A 38 15.70 -4.42 -10.18
N SER A 39 15.11 -5.60 -9.93
CA SER A 39 14.71 -6.05 -8.59
C SER A 39 15.88 -6.21 -7.61
N GLU A 40 17.12 -6.37 -8.09
CA GLU A 40 18.31 -6.43 -7.24
C GLU A 40 18.77 -5.03 -6.78
N PHE A 41 18.26 -3.97 -7.40
CA PHE A 41 18.63 -2.59 -7.11
C PHE A 41 17.51 -1.80 -6.42
N ASP A 42 16.26 -2.09 -6.74
CA ASP A 42 15.11 -1.33 -6.26
C ASP A 42 13.90 -2.25 -6.03
N THR A 43 12.86 -2.17 -6.87
CA THR A 43 11.61 -2.91 -6.66
C THR A 43 11.44 -4.10 -7.61
N PRO A 44 10.77 -5.18 -7.18
CA PRO A 44 10.34 -6.24 -8.08
C PRO A 44 9.27 -5.74 -9.07
N PRO A 45 9.00 -6.50 -10.15
CA PRO A 45 7.91 -6.18 -11.06
C PRO A 45 6.56 -6.09 -10.34
N LEU A 46 5.76 -5.09 -10.71
CA LEU A 46 4.44 -4.83 -10.13
C LEU A 46 3.49 -6.01 -10.40
N ARG A 47 2.70 -6.36 -9.38
CA ARG A 47 1.67 -7.39 -9.44
C ARG A 47 0.30 -6.81 -9.73
N ASP A 48 -0.61 -7.64 -10.23
CA ASP A 48 -2.00 -7.29 -10.53
C ASP A 48 -2.71 -6.51 -9.40
N GLN A 49 -2.50 -6.95 -8.16
CA GLN A 49 -3.11 -6.37 -6.98
C GLN A 49 -2.61 -4.95 -6.69
N GLU A 50 -1.40 -4.60 -7.13
CA GLU A 50 -0.84 -3.26 -6.99
C GLU A 50 -1.42 -2.29 -8.02
N PHE A 51 -1.79 -2.79 -9.21
CA PHE A 51 -2.55 -1.99 -10.18
C PHE A 51 -3.99 -1.77 -9.71
N MET A 52 -4.66 -2.83 -9.27
CA MET A 52 -6.09 -2.80 -8.93
C MET A 52 -6.36 -2.42 -7.46
N GLY A 53 -5.31 -1.99 -6.74
CA GLY A 53 -5.37 -1.59 -5.35
C GLY A 53 -6.32 -0.41 -5.13
N LYS A 54 -6.90 -0.33 -3.93
CA LYS A 54 -7.69 0.85 -3.56
C LYS A 54 -6.76 2.08 -3.49
N PRO A 55 -7.24 3.26 -3.91
CA PRO A 55 -6.53 4.50 -3.63
C PRO A 55 -6.21 4.62 -2.14
N THR A 56 -4.93 4.81 -1.83
CA THR A 56 -4.42 4.82 -0.45
C THR A 56 -3.94 6.22 -0.08
N ILE A 57 -4.42 6.75 1.06
CA ILE A 57 -3.96 8.02 1.64
C ILE A 57 -2.90 7.73 2.69
N LEU A 58 -1.70 8.27 2.55
CA LEU A 58 -0.63 8.17 3.53
C LEU A 58 -0.54 9.47 4.35
N LEU A 59 -0.67 9.38 5.68
CA LEU A 59 -0.52 10.55 6.56
C LEU A 59 0.89 10.61 7.13
N LEU A 60 1.63 11.66 6.79
CA LEU A 60 2.98 11.92 7.30
C LEU A 60 3.00 13.13 8.23
N GLY A 61 3.85 13.08 9.26
CA GLY A 61 4.01 14.18 10.20
C GLY A 61 4.68 13.76 11.50
N GLN A 62 5.13 14.74 12.28
CA GLN A 62 5.77 14.52 13.57
C GLN A 62 4.83 13.84 14.58
N TYR A 63 5.37 13.48 15.74
CA TYR A 63 4.54 13.03 16.86
C TYR A 63 3.54 14.11 17.27
N SER A 64 2.34 13.67 17.65
CA SER A 64 1.30 14.53 18.24
C SER A 64 0.78 15.68 17.37
N VAL A 65 0.98 15.64 16.05
CA VAL A 65 0.40 16.62 15.10
C VAL A 65 -1.02 16.30 14.63
N GLY A 66 -1.65 15.26 15.20
CA GLY A 66 -3.06 14.93 14.96
C GLY A 66 -3.35 14.00 13.77
N LYS A 67 -2.38 13.20 13.30
CA LYS A 67 -2.59 12.22 12.21
C LYS A 67 -3.73 11.24 12.51
N THR A 68 -3.62 10.50 13.62
CA THR A 68 -4.65 9.56 14.07
C THR A 68 -5.99 10.27 14.33
N SER A 69 -5.96 11.48 14.90
CA SER A 69 -7.16 12.29 15.11
C SER A 69 -7.84 12.68 13.79
N MET A 70 -7.08 12.99 12.75
CA MET A 70 -7.60 13.29 11.41
C MET A 70 -8.26 12.05 10.80
N ILE A 71 -7.68 10.85 10.97
CA ILE A 71 -8.31 9.60 10.54
C ILE A 71 -9.62 9.40 11.27
N SER A 72 -9.64 9.53 12.60
CA SER A 72 -10.86 9.39 13.39
C SER A 72 -11.95 10.38 12.97
N TYR A 73 -11.56 11.61 12.64
CA TYR A 73 -12.46 12.63 12.10
C TYR A 73 -13.06 12.21 10.76
N LEU A 74 -12.23 11.73 9.81
CA LEU A 74 -12.69 11.28 8.49
C LEU A 74 -13.61 10.04 8.57
N LEU A 75 -13.38 9.17 9.55
CA LEU A 75 -14.15 7.94 9.75
C LEU A 75 -15.39 8.13 10.64
N ASN A 76 -15.62 9.33 11.18
CA ASN A 76 -16.63 9.60 12.21
C ASN A 76 -16.55 8.62 13.41
N GLY A 77 -15.34 8.24 13.80
CA GLY A 77 -15.08 7.28 14.87
C GLY A 77 -13.64 6.77 14.88
N ASN A 78 -13.23 6.17 16.00
CA ASN A 78 -11.89 5.59 16.12
C ASN A 78 -11.82 4.24 15.39
N TYR A 79 -10.67 3.96 14.77
CA TYR A 79 -10.39 2.63 14.25
C TYR A 79 -9.82 1.72 15.36
N PRO A 80 -10.05 0.39 15.29
CA PRO A 80 -9.48 -0.55 16.26
C PRO A 80 -7.95 -0.53 16.31
N GLY A 81 -7.38 -0.36 17.51
CA GLY A 81 -5.93 -0.25 17.70
C GLY A 81 -5.36 1.14 17.40
N ALA A 82 -6.22 2.17 17.30
CA ALA A 82 -5.79 3.56 17.36
C ALA A 82 -5.37 3.92 18.80
N ASP A 83 -4.06 4.02 19.05
CA ASP A 83 -3.54 4.52 20.33
C ASP A 83 -3.42 6.05 20.26
N ILE A 84 -4.43 6.76 20.78
CA ILE A 84 -4.40 8.22 20.93
C ILE A 84 -3.96 8.52 22.36
N GLY A 85 -2.65 8.68 22.57
CA GLY A 85 -2.07 9.01 23.87
C GLY A 85 -1.01 10.12 23.80
N PRO A 86 -0.69 10.78 24.92
CA PRO A 86 0.30 11.87 24.97
C PRO A 86 1.75 11.39 24.78
N GLU A 87 2.03 10.11 25.00
CA GLU A 87 3.33 9.47 24.74
C GLU A 87 3.46 9.05 23.26
N PRO A 88 4.68 8.82 22.72
CA PRO A 88 4.87 8.30 21.36
C PRO A 88 4.16 6.96 21.19
N THR A 89 2.94 6.98 20.69
CA THR A 89 2.00 5.84 20.77
C THR A 89 1.97 5.04 19.47
N THR A 90 2.30 5.68 18.34
CA THR A 90 2.35 5.03 17.03
C THR A 90 3.81 4.73 16.65
N ASP A 91 4.30 3.52 16.96
CA ASP A 91 5.54 2.95 16.38
C ASP A 91 5.24 1.90 15.29
N ILE A 92 3.98 1.88 14.83
CA ILE A 92 3.45 0.91 13.86
C ILE A 92 2.80 1.68 12.70
N PHE A 93 3.07 1.25 11.47
CA PHE A 93 2.31 1.61 10.29
C PHE A 93 0.96 0.89 10.33
N ALA A 94 -0.13 1.65 10.51
CA ALA A 94 -1.48 1.10 10.56
C ALA A 94 -2.17 1.30 9.20
N HIS A 95 -2.38 0.21 8.47
CA HIS A 95 -3.21 0.21 7.28
C HIS A 95 -4.68 0.03 7.66
N VAL A 96 -5.44 1.12 7.54
CA VAL A 96 -6.86 1.19 7.82
C VAL A 96 -7.64 0.93 6.54
N ASP A 97 -8.39 -0.18 6.50
CA ASP A 97 -9.08 -0.66 5.30
C ASP A 97 -10.46 -1.24 5.65
N TYR A 98 -11.28 -1.54 4.64
CA TYR A 98 -12.62 -2.05 4.83
C TYR A 98 -12.65 -3.56 5.09
N SER A 99 -13.53 -3.97 6.00
CA SER A 99 -13.97 -5.35 6.14
C SER A 99 -15.35 -5.38 6.79
N GLU A 100 -16.22 -6.29 6.38
CA GLU A 100 -17.52 -6.49 7.04
C GLU A 100 -17.36 -6.89 8.51
N LYS A 101 -16.31 -7.66 8.81
CA LYS A 101 -15.95 -8.06 10.17
C LYS A 101 -14.67 -7.37 10.60
N ALA A 102 -14.67 -6.79 11.79
CA ALA A 102 -13.49 -6.18 12.38
C ALA A 102 -12.38 -7.24 12.53
N GLN A 103 -11.20 -6.94 12.00
CA GLN A 103 -10.03 -7.82 12.06
C GLN A 103 -8.74 -7.02 12.08
N THR A 104 -7.74 -7.55 12.77
CA THR A 104 -6.37 -7.04 12.74
C THR A 104 -5.46 -8.12 12.17
N ILE A 105 -4.65 -7.75 11.18
CA ILE A 105 -3.78 -8.66 10.42
C ILE A 105 -2.35 -8.13 10.53
N SER A 106 -1.38 -9.02 10.78
CA SER A 106 0.04 -8.66 10.84
C SER A 106 0.59 -8.35 9.46
N GLY A 107 1.63 -7.50 9.38
CA GLY A 107 2.30 -7.15 8.14
C GLY A 107 2.87 -8.36 7.41
N ILE A 108 3.39 -9.35 8.13
CA ILE A 108 3.90 -10.61 7.55
C ILE A 108 2.78 -11.35 6.81
N THR A 109 1.60 -11.48 7.43
CA THR A 109 0.45 -12.14 6.79
C THR A 109 -0.07 -11.33 5.60
N LEU A 110 -0.07 -9.99 5.69
CA LEU A 110 -0.47 -9.12 4.58
C LEU A 110 0.47 -9.23 3.38
N ALA A 111 1.78 -9.22 3.61
CA ALA A 111 2.78 -9.32 2.55
C ALA A 111 2.78 -10.71 1.89
N SER A 112 2.25 -11.72 2.57
CA SER A 112 2.10 -13.09 2.04
C SER A 112 0.75 -13.33 1.34
N ASP A 113 -0.20 -12.40 1.45
CA ASP A 113 -1.53 -12.55 0.84
C ASP A 113 -1.47 -12.21 -0.66
N PRO A 114 -1.66 -13.19 -1.57
CA PRO A 114 -1.58 -12.96 -3.00
C PRO A 114 -2.66 -12.01 -3.52
N ASN A 115 -3.73 -11.78 -2.75
CA ASN A 115 -4.83 -10.90 -3.13
C ASN A 115 -4.70 -9.49 -2.55
N TYR A 116 -3.59 -9.18 -1.87
CA TYR A 116 -3.38 -7.88 -1.27
C TYR A 116 -2.31 -7.06 -1.98
N GLN A 117 -2.52 -5.75 -2.02
CA GLN A 117 -1.70 -4.78 -2.75
C GLN A 117 -0.33 -4.45 -2.11
N PHE A 118 0.07 -5.19 -1.06
CA PHE A 118 1.27 -4.90 -0.25
C PHE A 118 2.32 -6.01 -0.22
N GLN A 119 2.25 -6.95 -1.17
CA GLN A 119 3.24 -8.03 -1.22
C GLN A 119 4.66 -7.51 -1.48
N SER A 120 4.81 -6.44 -2.26
CA SER A 120 6.09 -5.79 -2.52
C SER A 120 6.75 -5.20 -1.28
N LEU A 121 5.99 -4.97 -0.18
CA LEU A 121 6.57 -4.52 1.09
C LEU A 121 7.46 -5.59 1.75
N SER A 122 7.43 -6.83 1.27
CA SER A 122 8.35 -7.89 1.72
C SER A 122 9.83 -7.55 1.52
N ILE A 123 10.16 -6.65 0.58
CA ILE A 123 11.54 -6.19 0.34
C ILE A 123 12.15 -5.49 1.57
N PHE A 124 11.32 -4.91 2.44
CA PHE A 124 11.80 -4.24 3.66
C PHE A 124 12.10 -5.22 4.81
N GLY A 125 11.80 -6.51 4.62
CA GLY A 125 12.11 -7.57 5.56
C GLY A 125 11.26 -7.58 6.83
N ASP A 126 11.50 -8.59 7.66
CA ASP A 126 10.68 -8.89 8.84
C ASP A 126 10.66 -7.76 9.87
N VAL A 127 11.74 -6.98 9.99
CA VAL A 127 11.83 -5.85 10.92
C VAL A 127 10.74 -4.82 10.60
N PHE A 128 10.58 -4.45 9.33
CA PHE A 128 9.53 -3.55 8.89
C PHE A 128 8.15 -4.21 8.99
N LEU A 129 8.00 -5.45 8.53
CA LEU A 129 6.71 -6.13 8.51
C LEU A 129 6.13 -6.35 9.91
N ASN A 130 6.96 -6.49 10.94
CA ASN A 130 6.52 -6.53 12.34
C ASN A 130 5.97 -5.17 12.83
N LYS A 131 6.39 -4.07 12.20
CA LYS A 131 5.87 -2.71 12.42
C LYS A 131 4.73 -2.34 11.47
N LEU A 132 4.26 -3.25 10.61
CA LEU A 132 3.08 -3.03 9.77
C LEU A 132 1.91 -3.85 10.32
N LYS A 133 0.74 -3.23 10.42
CA LYS A 133 -0.52 -3.92 10.76
C LYS A 133 -1.64 -3.39 9.90
N ALA A 134 -2.54 -4.26 9.46
CA ALA A 134 -3.82 -3.82 8.91
C ALA A 134 -4.90 -3.91 9.98
N THR A 135 -5.65 -2.84 10.16
CA THR A 135 -6.92 -2.82 10.87
C THR A 135 -8.01 -2.69 9.84
N ARG A 136 -8.83 -3.74 9.69
CA ARG A 136 -9.94 -3.75 8.75
C ARG A 136 -11.27 -3.78 9.47
N PHE A 137 -12.18 -2.86 9.15
CA PHE A 137 -13.51 -2.79 9.77
C PHE A 137 -14.53 -2.06 8.88
N SER A 138 -15.79 -2.06 9.28
CA SER A 138 -16.86 -1.46 8.49
C SER A 138 -16.93 0.05 8.76
N ALA A 139 -16.50 0.83 7.77
CA ALA A 139 -16.72 2.26 7.69
C ALA A 139 -17.04 2.63 6.23
N PRO A 140 -18.06 3.46 5.95
CA PRO A 140 -18.48 3.77 4.57
C PRO A 140 -17.35 4.30 3.69
N LEU A 141 -16.50 5.17 4.23
CA LEU A 141 -15.36 5.75 3.48
C LEU A 141 -14.36 4.68 3.03
N LEU A 142 -14.11 3.67 3.86
CA LEU A 142 -13.11 2.63 3.60
C LEU A 142 -13.51 1.68 2.45
N LYS A 143 -14.78 1.71 2.01
CA LYS A 143 -15.21 0.99 0.80
C LYS A 143 -14.53 1.52 -0.47
N HIS A 144 -14.13 2.79 -0.45
CA HIS A 144 -13.62 3.49 -1.63
C HIS A 144 -12.13 3.80 -1.55
N ILE A 145 -11.59 4.00 -0.35
CA ILE A 145 -10.19 4.30 -0.11
C ILE A 145 -9.63 3.45 1.02
N SER A 146 -8.31 3.39 1.15
CA SER A 146 -7.65 2.98 2.39
C SER A 146 -6.75 4.10 2.90
N ILE A 147 -6.37 4.01 4.17
CA ILE A 147 -5.56 5.03 4.83
C ILE A 147 -4.39 4.33 5.53
N ILE A 148 -3.19 4.89 5.43
CA ILE A 148 -2.03 4.47 6.22
C ILE A 148 -1.74 5.58 7.25
N ASP A 149 -1.92 5.24 8.53
CA ASP A 149 -1.38 6.03 9.64
C ASP A 149 0.08 5.64 9.84
N THR A 150 0.99 6.61 9.80
CA THR A 150 2.42 6.34 9.99
C THR A 150 2.87 6.68 11.40
N PRO A 151 3.95 6.07 11.88
CA PRO A 151 4.67 6.57 13.04
C PRO A 151 4.99 8.06 12.92
N GLY A 152 5.06 8.74 14.06
CA GLY A 152 5.56 10.11 14.11
C GLY A 152 7.01 10.17 13.66
N ILE A 153 7.37 11.17 12.86
CA ILE A 153 8.77 11.43 12.54
C ILE A 153 9.38 12.18 13.73
N LEU A 154 10.50 11.68 14.27
CA LEU A 154 11.29 12.42 15.25
C LEU A 154 11.93 13.62 14.54
N THR A 155 11.66 14.83 14.99
CA THR A 155 12.52 15.98 14.67
C THR A 155 13.58 16.14 15.75
N GLY A 156 14.81 15.77 15.41
CA GLY A 156 15.98 16.13 16.19
C GLY A 156 16.79 17.18 15.45
N ASP A 157 16.78 18.42 15.93
CA ASP A 157 18.00 19.24 15.99
C ASP A 157 18.70 18.92 17.32
N LYS A 158 19.33 17.75 17.41
CA LYS A 158 20.34 17.44 18.43
C LYS A 158 21.38 16.48 17.84
N GLN A 159 22.22 17.05 16.97
CA GLN A 159 23.62 16.63 16.84
C GLN A 159 24.43 17.24 18.00
#